data_AF-A0A396FE46-F1
#
_entry.id   AF-A0A396FE46-F1
#
_cell.length_a   1.000
_cell.length_b   1.000
_cell.length_c   1.000
_cell.angle_alpha   90.00
_cell.angle_beta   90.00
_cell.angle_gamma   90.00
#
_symmetry.space_group_name_H-M   'P 1'
#
loop_
_entity.id
_entity.type
_entity.pdbx_description
1 polymer ?
#
loop_
_entity_poly.entity_id
_entity_poly.type
_entity_poly.pdbx_seq_one_letter_code
_entity_poly.pdbx_strand_id
1 'polypeptide(L)'
;MNFKDEYINSQMFSWRHHPLRYVAREDELAYSRLYGCVGQLAESVSGLVSTPSFNQFLLESCQLLANSLDLIHQGYFDAAFYSVRQAGEIILVGTLFSNLEESERKAKYEKWVSLDRFPSFSELSKMLRSKDIEYRDLLEQMPEIDELISKLNKRANKYIHKQGHESFYTKPYEVVPESAKHIREDFTDYFTTTVKVCAIFRLAVDPFPILLSDPECGYRFPDCMTIEFGQYFIDNCLGSDFVEHYIKTDFYRNWVNAIKSTFPQLKEATYYVSNLHYIDLSNIKDILDELDKLTLYEATAVLFTALFSEKVIAIHITGMLDAFSNSARPSGGLYLSDMGDYARQLGGVNVPLADICRLASFDTSHEFSPVSSFITSFPIASDYVCVETDKHLDDNEVELGQNAAEELDWLWSRIKTGQCAMFELKETELFKRIKQNA
;
A
#
# COMPACT_ATOMS: atom_id res chain seq x y z
N MET A 1 21.32 -49.68 -15.05
CA MET A 1 22.55 -49.13 -14.43
C MET A 1 22.77 -49.90 -13.13
N ASN A 2 23.84 -50.69 -13.04
CA ASN A 2 24.17 -51.45 -11.82
C ASN A 2 24.77 -50.46 -10.81
N PHE A 3 23.97 -50.02 -9.83
CA PHE A 3 24.52 -49.36 -8.65
C PHE A 3 25.20 -50.46 -7.81
N LYS A 4 26.54 -50.43 -7.77
CA LYS A 4 27.27 -51.25 -6.81
C LYS A 4 27.06 -50.63 -5.43
N ASP A 5 26.27 -51.33 -4.61
CA ASP A 5 25.88 -51.01 -3.23
C ASP A 5 27.06 -50.87 -2.24
N GLU A 6 28.31 -51.10 -2.67
CA GLU A 6 29.47 -51.09 -1.77
C GLU A 6 29.87 -49.69 -1.29
N TYR A 7 29.54 -48.62 -2.02
CA TYR A 7 29.85 -47.25 -1.59
C TYR A 7 28.77 -46.66 -0.65
N ILE A 8 27.57 -47.24 -0.65
CA ILE A 8 26.45 -46.80 0.22
C ILE A 8 26.66 -47.29 1.66
N ASN A 9 27.37 -48.39 1.85
CA ASN A 9 27.53 -49.02 3.16
C ASN A 9 28.62 -48.42 4.06
N SER A 10 29.54 -47.58 3.54
CA SER A 10 30.62 -47.00 4.36
C SER A 10 30.34 -45.60 4.93
N GLN A 11 29.22 -44.98 4.54
CA GLN A 11 28.72 -43.71 5.11
C GLN A 11 27.22 -43.78 5.35
N MET A 12 26.81 -44.70 6.23
CA MET A 12 25.44 -44.86 6.68
C MET A 12 25.51 -44.84 8.22
N PHE A 13 24.83 -43.99 8.98
CA PHE A 13 23.45 -43.55 8.86
C PHE A 13 23.23 -42.21 9.58
N SER A 14 22.98 -41.15 8.83
CA SER A 14 21.85 -40.28 9.19
C SER A 14 20.79 -40.50 8.13
N TRP A 15 19.69 -41.17 8.47
CA TRP A 15 18.51 -41.25 7.60
C TRP A 15 17.94 -39.85 7.30
N ARG A 16 18.29 -38.87 8.14
CA ARG A 16 17.99 -37.46 7.98
C ARG A 16 19.12 -36.81 7.18
N HIS A 17 18.92 -36.71 5.87
CA HIS A 17 19.74 -35.89 4.98
C HIS A 17 19.03 -34.57 4.74
N HIS A 18 19.66 -33.47 5.16
CA HIS A 18 19.26 -32.13 4.76
C HIS A 18 20.24 -31.69 3.69
N PRO A 19 19.84 -31.60 2.41
CA PRO A 19 20.72 -31.07 1.38
C PRO A 19 21.07 -29.64 1.81
N LEU A 20 22.32 -29.45 2.25
CA LEU A 20 22.81 -28.14 2.65
C LEU A 20 22.92 -27.33 1.35
N ARG A 21 21.91 -26.47 1.18
CA ARG A 21 21.81 -25.41 0.18
C ARG A 21 21.50 -25.89 -1.23
N TYR A 22 20.19 -25.91 -1.55
CA TYR A 22 19.79 -25.70 -2.94
C TYR A 22 20.19 -24.32 -3.43
N VAL A 23 20.53 -23.36 -2.57
CA VAL A 23 20.90 -21.98 -2.93
C VAL A 23 22.41 -21.75 -2.82
N ALA A 24 23.10 -21.54 -3.94
CA ALA A 24 24.51 -21.17 -3.89
C ALA A 24 24.65 -19.75 -3.29
N ARG A 25 25.79 -19.43 -2.65
CA ARG A 25 26.07 -18.05 -2.18
C ARG A 25 26.00 -17.01 -3.30
N GLU A 26 26.19 -17.45 -4.54
CA GLU A 26 26.13 -16.62 -5.75
C GLU A 26 24.67 -16.24 -6.14
N ASP A 27 23.66 -16.89 -5.56
CA ASP A 27 22.24 -16.68 -5.85
C ASP A 27 21.53 -15.72 -4.87
N GLU A 28 22.21 -15.21 -3.84
CA GLU A 28 21.60 -14.34 -2.80
C GLU A 28 20.90 -13.11 -3.39
N LEU A 29 21.47 -12.52 -4.46
CA LEU A 29 20.87 -11.37 -5.16
C LEU A 29 19.59 -11.75 -5.92
N ALA A 30 19.52 -12.96 -6.48
CA ALA A 30 18.32 -13.44 -7.17
C ALA A 30 17.18 -13.68 -6.18
N TYR A 31 17.50 -14.26 -5.00
CA TYR A 31 16.51 -14.47 -3.95
C TYR A 31 16.02 -13.16 -3.31
N SER A 32 16.90 -12.18 -3.12
CA SER A 32 16.50 -10.84 -2.68
C SER A 32 15.49 -10.20 -3.64
N ARG A 33 15.66 -10.38 -4.95
CA ARG A 33 14.69 -9.90 -5.96
C ARG A 33 13.34 -10.62 -5.86
N LEU A 34 13.33 -11.92 -5.54
CA LEU A 34 12.08 -12.67 -5.33
C LEU A 34 11.31 -12.15 -4.11
N TYR A 35 12.01 -11.90 -2.99
CA TYR A 35 11.40 -11.19 -1.85
C TYR A 35 10.91 -9.80 -2.23
N GLY A 36 11.64 -9.07 -3.08
CA GLY A 36 11.20 -7.78 -3.60
C GLY A 36 9.86 -7.84 -4.35
N CYS A 37 9.64 -8.85 -5.21
CA CYS A 37 8.32 -9.01 -5.85
C CYS A 37 7.22 -9.36 -4.84
N VAL A 38 7.52 -10.13 -3.77
CA VAL A 38 6.54 -10.37 -2.70
C VAL A 38 6.25 -9.10 -1.91
N GLY A 39 7.28 -8.29 -1.64
CA GLY A 39 7.14 -6.99 -0.98
C GLY A 39 6.18 -6.07 -1.71
N GLN A 40 6.34 -5.91 -3.03
CA GLN A 40 5.41 -5.09 -3.83
C GLN A 40 3.97 -5.60 -3.80
N LEU A 41 3.75 -6.92 -3.82
CA LEU A 41 2.40 -7.48 -3.64
C LEU A 41 1.83 -7.15 -2.25
N ALA A 42 2.63 -7.28 -1.20
CA ALA A 42 2.22 -7.03 0.18
C ALA A 42 1.94 -5.54 0.43
N GLU A 43 2.68 -4.64 -0.21
CA GLU A 43 2.47 -3.18 -0.15
C GLU A 43 1.25 -2.73 -0.96
N SER A 44 0.85 -3.49 -1.99
CA SER A 44 -0.29 -3.17 -2.86
C SER A 44 -1.66 -3.47 -2.26
N VAL A 45 -1.84 -3.48 -0.92
CA VAL A 45 -3.15 -3.77 -0.30
C VAL A 45 -4.26 -2.90 -0.88
N SER A 46 -5.47 -3.46 -0.98
CA SER A 46 -6.62 -2.72 -1.50
C SER A 46 -7.18 -1.76 -0.47
N GLY A 47 -7.50 -0.55 -0.89
CA GLY A 47 -8.30 0.39 -0.11
C GLY A 47 -9.79 0.01 0.01
N LEU A 48 -10.25 -0.98 -0.74
CA LEU A 48 -11.65 -1.40 -0.72
C LEU A 48 -11.99 -2.13 0.58
N VAL A 49 -12.96 -1.59 1.33
CA VAL A 49 -13.42 -2.17 2.60
C VAL A 49 -14.52 -3.20 2.35
N SER A 50 -14.24 -4.48 2.62
CA SER A 50 -15.20 -5.59 2.47
C SER A 50 -15.08 -6.62 3.59
N THR A 51 -16.15 -7.40 3.80
CA THR A 51 -16.16 -8.55 4.73
C THR A 51 -16.53 -9.85 3.98
N PRO A 52 -15.67 -10.90 3.96
CA PRO A 52 -14.30 -10.89 4.46
C PRO A 52 -13.40 -9.94 3.65
N SER A 53 -12.27 -9.55 4.24
CA SER A 53 -11.33 -8.64 3.58
C SER A 53 -10.45 -9.40 2.59
N PHE A 54 -10.43 -8.96 1.33
CA PHE A 54 -9.50 -9.47 0.33
C PHE A 54 -8.04 -9.35 0.77
N ASN A 55 -7.69 -8.27 1.47
CA ASN A 55 -6.34 -8.00 1.95
C ASN A 55 -5.81 -9.12 2.84
N GLN A 56 -6.67 -9.76 3.63
CA GLN A 56 -6.26 -10.91 4.45
C GLN A 56 -5.79 -12.09 3.58
N PHE A 57 -6.48 -12.39 2.50
CA PHE A 57 -6.09 -13.45 1.56
C PHE A 57 -4.84 -13.07 0.76
N LEU A 58 -4.70 -11.80 0.38
CA LEU A 58 -3.49 -11.29 -0.27
C LEU A 58 -2.26 -11.44 0.62
N LEU A 59 -2.35 -10.97 1.88
CA LEU A 59 -1.24 -11.02 2.82
C LEU A 59 -0.88 -12.46 3.22
N GLU A 60 -1.88 -13.34 3.39
CA GLU A 60 -1.63 -14.77 3.60
C GLU A 60 -0.91 -15.40 2.40
N SER A 61 -1.30 -15.04 1.18
CA SER A 61 -0.62 -15.51 -0.03
C SER A 61 0.83 -15.00 -0.09
N CYS A 62 1.08 -13.74 0.30
CA CYS A 62 2.42 -13.18 0.39
C CYS A 62 3.27 -13.90 1.45
N GLN A 63 2.69 -14.21 2.61
CA GLN A 63 3.36 -14.96 3.67
C GLN A 63 3.73 -16.37 3.21
N LEU A 64 2.84 -17.07 2.50
CA LEU A 64 3.10 -18.39 1.92
C LEU A 64 4.22 -18.35 0.87
N LEU A 65 4.28 -17.29 0.06
CA LEU A 65 5.38 -17.07 -0.89
C LEU A 65 6.70 -16.82 -0.13
N ALA A 66 6.73 -15.92 0.85
CA ALA A 66 7.93 -15.66 1.66
C ALA A 66 8.43 -16.93 2.36
N ASN A 67 7.52 -17.69 3.00
CA ASN A 67 7.84 -18.96 3.64
C ASN A 67 8.43 -19.98 2.65
N SER A 68 7.95 -19.99 1.39
CA SER A 68 8.49 -20.89 0.37
C SER A 68 9.95 -20.61 0.04
N LEU A 69 10.35 -19.33 0.06
CA LEU A 69 11.74 -18.92 -0.13
C LEU A 69 12.59 -19.42 1.05
N ASP A 70 12.13 -19.27 2.28
CA ASP A 70 12.86 -19.82 3.44
C ASP A 70 12.97 -21.34 3.40
N LEU A 71 11.90 -22.03 2.99
CA LEU A 71 11.87 -23.50 2.89
C LEU A 71 12.83 -24.02 1.83
N ILE A 72 12.89 -23.40 0.64
CA ILE A 72 13.82 -23.83 -0.42
C ILE A 72 15.27 -23.60 -0.01
N HIS A 73 15.57 -22.50 0.70
CA HIS A 73 16.91 -22.24 1.27
C HIS A 73 17.31 -23.30 2.29
N GLN A 74 16.38 -23.73 3.13
CA GLN A 74 16.60 -24.75 4.16
C GLN A 74 16.70 -26.17 3.60
N GLY A 75 16.44 -26.37 2.30
CA GLY A 75 16.49 -27.70 1.69
C GLY A 75 15.14 -28.39 1.55
N TYR A 76 14.03 -27.79 2.01
CA TYR A 76 12.70 -28.41 2.00
C TYR A 76 11.92 -28.09 0.72
N PHE A 77 12.42 -28.56 -0.42
CA PHE A 77 11.86 -28.17 -1.73
C PHE A 77 10.39 -28.57 -1.91
N ASP A 78 9.96 -29.75 -1.46
CA ASP A 78 8.54 -30.15 -1.62
C ASP A 78 7.58 -29.23 -0.84
N ALA A 79 7.96 -28.87 0.38
CA ALA A 79 7.23 -27.93 1.22
C ALA A 79 7.26 -26.53 0.59
N ALA A 80 8.38 -26.12 -0.01
CA ALA A 80 8.47 -24.85 -0.74
C ALA A 80 7.50 -24.83 -1.94
N PHE A 81 7.54 -25.84 -2.81
CA PHE A 81 6.58 -25.98 -3.93
C PHE A 81 5.13 -26.03 -3.44
N TYR A 82 4.86 -26.74 -2.35
CA TYR A 82 3.53 -26.80 -1.76
C TYR A 82 3.05 -25.43 -1.26
N SER A 83 3.93 -24.67 -0.59
CA SER A 83 3.63 -23.32 -0.09
C SER A 83 3.34 -22.34 -1.23
N VAL A 84 4.13 -22.36 -2.32
CA VAL A 84 3.83 -21.58 -3.53
C VAL A 84 2.47 -21.97 -4.13
N ARG A 85 2.16 -23.27 -4.22
CA ARG A 85 0.85 -23.73 -4.71
C ARG A 85 -0.28 -23.16 -3.84
N GLN A 86 -0.13 -23.25 -2.53
CA GLN A 86 -1.13 -22.78 -1.57
C GLN A 86 -1.35 -21.26 -1.69
N ALA A 87 -0.30 -20.47 -1.92
CA ALA A 87 -0.45 -19.02 -2.16
C ALA A 87 -1.38 -18.72 -3.35
N GLY A 88 -1.21 -19.43 -4.47
CA GLY A 88 -2.09 -19.32 -5.63
C GLY A 88 -3.53 -19.77 -5.35
N GLU A 89 -3.74 -20.74 -4.45
CA GLU A 89 -5.08 -21.19 -4.06
C GLU A 89 -5.78 -20.18 -3.14
N ILE A 90 -5.06 -19.62 -2.17
CA ILE A 90 -5.62 -18.67 -1.21
C ILE A 90 -6.03 -17.37 -1.89
N ILE A 91 -5.22 -16.82 -2.79
CA ILE A 91 -5.59 -15.59 -3.51
C ILE A 91 -6.83 -15.80 -4.39
N LEU A 92 -6.98 -16.97 -4.99
CA LEU A 92 -8.16 -17.32 -5.79
C LEU A 92 -9.42 -17.36 -4.93
N VAL A 93 -9.32 -17.92 -3.71
CA VAL A 93 -10.43 -17.92 -2.73
C VAL A 93 -10.81 -16.49 -2.36
N GLY A 94 -9.82 -15.64 -2.07
CA GLY A 94 -10.05 -14.22 -1.77
C GLY A 94 -10.75 -13.50 -2.91
N THR A 95 -10.28 -13.68 -4.13
CA THR A 95 -10.88 -13.10 -5.36
C THR A 95 -12.32 -13.54 -5.53
N LEU A 96 -12.59 -14.85 -5.38
CA LEU A 96 -13.95 -15.37 -5.45
C LEU A 96 -14.85 -14.67 -4.42
N PHE A 97 -14.42 -14.52 -3.17
CA PHE A 97 -15.24 -13.83 -2.18
C PHE A 97 -15.50 -12.37 -2.54
N SER A 98 -14.50 -11.64 -3.06
CA SER A 98 -14.67 -10.25 -3.48
C SER A 98 -15.72 -10.08 -4.57
N ASN A 99 -15.83 -11.04 -5.49
CA ASN A 99 -16.70 -10.96 -6.66
C ASN A 99 -18.04 -11.69 -6.50
N LEU A 100 -18.36 -12.16 -5.29
CA LEU A 100 -19.66 -12.75 -4.98
C LEU A 100 -20.62 -11.71 -4.36
N GLU A 101 -21.89 -11.82 -4.73
CA GLU A 101 -22.98 -11.11 -4.06
C GLU A 101 -22.95 -11.38 -2.53
N GLU A 102 -23.37 -10.39 -1.74
CA GLU A 102 -23.21 -10.42 -0.27
C GLU A 102 -23.81 -11.68 0.38
N SER A 103 -25.00 -12.12 -0.06
CA SER A 103 -25.68 -13.30 0.47
C SER A 103 -24.93 -14.60 0.13
N GLU A 104 -24.45 -14.75 -1.11
CA GLU A 104 -23.67 -15.91 -1.54
C GLU A 104 -22.29 -15.94 -0.89
N ARG A 105 -21.64 -14.76 -0.77
CA ARG A 105 -20.36 -14.59 -0.07
C ARG A 105 -20.45 -15.02 1.39
N LYS A 106 -21.45 -14.55 2.14
CA LYS A 106 -21.69 -14.95 3.54
C LYS A 106 -21.85 -16.46 3.67
N ALA A 107 -22.72 -17.07 2.85
CA ALA A 107 -22.98 -18.51 2.89
C ALA A 107 -21.74 -19.35 2.55
N LYS A 108 -20.93 -18.93 1.56
CA LYS A 108 -19.69 -19.64 1.24
C LYS A 108 -18.60 -19.43 2.29
N TYR A 109 -18.48 -18.23 2.84
CA TYR A 109 -17.51 -17.93 3.89
C TYR A 109 -17.80 -18.74 5.17
N GLU A 110 -19.07 -18.86 5.57
CA GLU A 110 -19.48 -19.70 6.70
C GLU A 110 -19.09 -21.17 6.50
N LYS A 111 -19.27 -21.73 5.30
CA LYS A 111 -18.82 -23.09 4.98
C LYS A 111 -17.31 -23.25 5.00
N TRP A 112 -16.59 -22.24 4.52
CA TRP A 112 -15.13 -22.26 4.50
C TRP A 112 -14.56 -22.22 5.92
N VAL A 113 -15.08 -21.33 6.78
CA VAL A 113 -14.68 -21.21 8.19
C VAL A 113 -15.09 -22.43 9.03
N SER A 114 -16.19 -23.09 8.69
CA SER A 114 -16.63 -24.32 9.39
C SER A 114 -15.84 -25.57 9.00
N LEU A 115 -14.83 -25.44 8.13
CA LEU A 115 -14.01 -26.54 7.60
C LEU A 115 -14.86 -27.61 6.86
N ASP A 116 -16.02 -27.23 6.35
CA ASP A 116 -16.82 -28.09 5.48
C ASP A 116 -16.11 -28.26 4.12
N ARG A 117 -16.59 -29.21 3.31
CA ARG A 117 -16.07 -29.43 1.96
C ARG A 117 -16.14 -28.12 1.16
N PHE A 118 -14.98 -27.58 0.84
CA PHE A 118 -14.83 -26.42 -0.01
C PHE A 118 -14.40 -26.82 -1.44
N PRO A 119 -14.79 -26.07 -2.49
CA PRO A 119 -14.39 -26.39 -3.86
C PRO A 119 -12.86 -26.41 -4.03
N SER A 120 -12.38 -27.35 -4.85
CA SER A 120 -10.98 -27.41 -5.28
C SER A 120 -10.63 -26.20 -6.14
N PHE A 121 -9.34 -25.93 -6.28
CA PHE A 121 -8.83 -24.85 -7.14
C PHE A 121 -9.42 -24.85 -8.56
N SER A 122 -9.54 -26.03 -9.19
CA SER A 122 -10.13 -26.14 -10.54
C SER A 122 -11.63 -25.82 -10.56
N GLU A 123 -12.34 -26.10 -9.47
CA GLU A 123 -13.76 -25.78 -9.32
C GLU A 123 -13.93 -24.28 -9.03
N LEU A 124 -13.09 -23.70 -8.17
CA LEU A 124 -13.06 -22.26 -7.88
C LEU A 124 -12.81 -21.43 -9.15
N SER A 125 -11.84 -21.84 -9.98
CA SER A 125 -11.56 -21.15 -11.25
C SER A 125 -12.75 -21.20 -12.22
N LYS A 126 -13.46 -22.34 -12.30
CA LYS A 126 -14.69 -22.46 -13.09
C LYS A 126 -15.84 -21.61 -12.53
N MET A 127 -15.96 -21.53 -11.20
CA MET A 127 -16.97 -20.72 -10.53
C MET A 127 -16.77 -19.24 -10.83
N LEU A 128 -15.54 -18.73 -10.67
CA LEU A 128 -15.18 -17.35 -11.00
C LEU A 128 -15.56 -17.01 -12.45
N ARG A 129 -15.16 -17.84 -13.43
CA ARG A 129 -15.56 -17.67 -14.84
C ARG A 129 -17.07 -17.53 -15.06
N SER A 130 -17.85 -18.29 -14.31
CA SER A 130 -19.30 -18.34 -14.52
C SER A 130 -20.05 -17.17 -13.88
N LYS A 131 -19.46 -16.53 -12.88
CA LYS A 131 -20.15 -15.60 -11.96
C LYS A 131 -19.74 -14.16 -12.12
N ASP A 132 -18.54 -13.91 -12.62
CA ASP A 132 -17.90 -12.60 -12.61
C ASP A 132 -17.68 -12.14 -14.05
N ILE A 133 -18.35 -11.06 -14.43
CA ILE A 133 -18.32 -10.52 -15.80
C ILE A 133 -16.96 -9.88 -16.06
N GLU A 134 -16.44 -9.18 -15.06
CA GLU A 134 -15.16 -8.49 -15.06
C GLU A 134 -14.00 -9.48 -15.16
N TYR A 135 -14.04 -10.56 -14.38
CA TYR A 135 -13.07 -11.64 -14.50
C TYR A 135 -13.21 -12.42 -15.81
N ARG A 136 -14.43 -12.56 -16.35
CA ARG A 136 -14.60 -13.16 -17.68
C ARG A 136 -13.98 -12.29 -18.77
N ASP A 137 -14.19 -10.97 -18.74
CA ASP A 137 -13.53 -10.04 -19.68
C ASP A 137 -12.01 -10.11 -19.55
N LEU A 138 -11.48 -10.11 -18.31
CA LEU A 138 -10.05 -10.30 -18.07
C LEU A 138 -9.51 -11.59 -18.72
N LEU A 139 -10.22 -12.71 -18.58
CA LEU A 139 -9.83 -13.99 -19.16
C LEU A 139 -10.04 -14.08 -20.67
N GLU A 140 -11.02 -13.37 -21.23
CA GLU A 140 -11.22 -13.28 -22.67
C GLU A 140 -10.10 -12.48 -23.34
N GLN A 141 -9.64 -11.39 -22.70
CA GLN A 141 -8.47 -10.65 -23.14
C GLN A 141 -7.16 -11.42 -22.89
N MET A 142 -7.15 -12.36 -21.93
CA MET A 142 -5.94 -13.03 -21.45
C MET A 142 -6.14 -14.54 -21.22
N PRO A 143 -6.39 -15.32 -22.29
CA PRO A 143 -6.67 -16.75 -22.19
C PRO A 143 -5.49 -17.55 -21.63
N GLU A 144 -4.26 -17.03 -21.68
CA GLU A 144 -3.06 -17.64 -21.14
C GLU A 144 -3.08 -17.78 -19.61
N ILE A 145 -3.92 -17.05 -18.87
CA ILE A 145 -4.03 -17.16 -17.41
C ILE A 145 -4.40 -18.59 -17.00
N ASP A 146 -5.29 -19.24 -17.73
CA ASP A 146 -5.71 -20.63 -17.53
C ASP A 146 -4.57 -21.60 -17.77
N GLU A 147 -3.82 -21.33 -18.82
CA GLU A 147 -2.72 -22.16 -19.25
C GLU A 147 -1.57 -22.05 -18.26
N LEU A 148 -1.27 -20.84 -17.78
CA LEU A 148 -0.32 -20.58 -16.71
C LEU A 148 -0.71 -21.39 -15.47
N ILE A 149 -1.92 -21.17 -14.96
CA ILE A 149 -2.46 -21.88 -13.80
C ILE A 149 -2.42 -23.42 -13.95
N SER A 150 -2.77 -23.94 -15.13
CA SER A 150 -2.83 -25.38 -15.43
C SER A 150 -1.44 -26.01 -15.58
N LYS A 151 -0.51 -25.34 -16.26
CA LYS A 151 0.89 -25.78 -16.44
C LYS A 151 1.62 -25.82 -15.10
N LEU A 152 1.39 -24.81 -14.26
CA LEU A 152 1.99 -24.66 -12.95
C LEU A 152 1.67 -25.85 -12.02
N ASN A 153 0.41 -26.26 -11.95
CA ASN A 153 -0.01 -27.39 -11.12
C ASN A 153 0.66 -28.72 -11.54
N LYS A 154 0.88 -28.95 -12.84
CA LYS A 154 1.51 -30.18 -13.33
C LYS A 154 2.98 -30.30 -12.96
N ARG A 155 3.72 -29.19 -12.90
CA ARG A 155 5.17 -29.19 -12.59
C ARG A 155 5.41 -29.32 -11.09
N ALA A 156 4.70 -28.55 -10.27
CA ALA A 156 4.81 -28.62 -8.80
C ALA A 156 4.42 -30.01 -8.25
N ASN A 157 3.39 -30.63 -8.81
CA ASN A 157 2.95 -31.97 -8.42
C ASN A 157 4.05 -33.04 -8.52
N LYS A 158 5.03 -32.88 -9.41
CA LYS A 158 6.15 -33.80 -9.51
C LYS A 158 7.00 -33.79 -8.25
N TYR A 159 7.31 -32.61 -7.73
CA TYR A 159 8.14 -32.44 -6.54
C TYR A 159 7.36 -32.71 -5.25
N ILE A 160 6.11 -32.25 -5.18
CA ILE A 160 5.23 -32.45 -4.01
C ILE A 160 4.91 -33.94 -3.80
N HIS A 161 4.57 -34.66 -4.88
CA HIS A 161 4.20 -36.09 -4.79
C HIS A 161 5.36 -37.05 -5.03
N LYS A 162 6.59 -36.55 -5.03
CA LYS A 162 7.81 -37.35 -5.16
C LYS A 162 7.82 -38.24 -6.41
N GLN A 163 7.39 -37.69 -7.54
CA GLN A 163 7.34 -38.42 -8.81
C GLN A 163 8.73 -38.51 -9.46
N GLY A 164 9.33 -39.70 -9.40
CA GLY A 164 10.65 -39.99 -9.96
C GLY A 164 11.80 -39.70 -8.99
N HIS A 165 12.94 -40.38 -9.18
CA HIS A 165 14.05 -40.33 -8.23
C HIS A 165 14.69 -38.93 -8.08
N GLU A 166 14.53 -38.06 -9.08
CA GLU A 166 14.94 -36.65 -9.05
C GLU A 166 14.22 -35.80 -7.98
N SER A 167 13.13 -36.32 -7.41
CA SER A 167 12.34 -35.62 -6.40
C SER A 167 12.59 -36.15 -4.99
N PHE A 168 13.53 -37.08 -4.80
CA PHE A 168 13.83 -37.68 -3.50
C PHE A 168 14.87 -36.88 -2.74
N TYR A 169 14.68 -36.75 -1.43
CA TYR A 169 15.66 -36.12 -0.53
C TYR A 169 16.98 -36.89 -0.42
N THR A 170 16.93 -38.20 -0.60
CA THR A 170 18.10 -39.09 -0.46
C THR A 170 19.02 -39.05 -1.67
N LYS A 171 18.70 -38.28 -2.72
CA LYS A 171 19.57 -38.12 -3.87
C LYS A 171 20.79 -37.27 -3.47
N PRO A 172 22.02 -37.65 -3.85
CA PRO A 172 23.23 -36.92 -3.45
C PRO A 172 23.40 -35.65 -4.31
N TYR A 173 22.60 -34.62 -4.06
CA TYR A 173 22.62 -33.36 -4.81
C TYR A 173 23.97 -32.63 -4.76
N GLU A 174 24.77 -32.85 -3.71
CA GLU A 174 26.15 -32.35 -3.58
C GLU A 174 27.09 -32.95 -4.65
N VAL A 175 26.76 -34.14 -5.16
CA VAL A 175 27.56 -34.88 -6.16
C VAL A 175 26.94 -34.76 -7.56
N VAL A 176 25.68 -34.34 -7.66
CA VAL A 176 24.96 -34.15 -8.94
C VAL A 176 24.41 -32.72 -9.04
N PRO A 177 25.28 -31.72 -9.34
CA PRO A 177 24.91 -30.29 -9.33
C PRO A 177 23.75 -29.94 -10.27
N GLU A 178 23.61 -30.67 -11.37
CA GLU A 178 22.58 -30.41 -12.38
C GLU A 178 21.16 -30.64 -11.84
N SER A 179 20.98 -31.61 -10.93
CA SER A 179 19.66 -31.92 -10.37
C SER A 179 19.21 -30.86 -9.36
N ALA A 180 20.14 -30.33 -8.56
CA ALA A 180 19.87 -29.20 -7.67
C ALA A 180 19.55 -27.92 -8.49
N LYS A 181 20.25 -27.74 -9.61
CA LYS A 181 20.01 -26.64 -10.55
C LYS A 181 18.61 -26.72 -11.17
N HIS A 182 18.18 -27.90 -11.63
CA HIS A 182 16.83 -28.06 -12.17
C HIS A 182 15.73 -27.79 -11.13
N ILE A 183 15.89 -28.25 -9.89
CA ILE A 183 14.94 -27.94 -8.81
C ILE A 183 14.87 -26.43 -8.57
N ARG A 184 16.03 -25.74 -8.56
CA ARG A 184 16.07 -24.27 -8.44
C ARG A 184 15.35 -23.57 -9.58
N GLU A 185 15.71 -23.89 -10.83
CA GLU A 185 15.12 -23.27 -12.02
C GLU A 185 13.61 -23.50 -12.07
N ASP A 186 13.17 -24.73 -11.81
CA ASP A 186 11.76 -25.09 -11.72
C ASP A 186 11.05 -24.34 -10.61
N PHE A 187 11.69 -24.19 -9.45
CA PHE A 187 11.12 -23.45 -8.32
C PHE A 187 11.02 -21.96 -8.63
N THR A 188 12.06 -21.35 -9.19
CA THR A 188 12.06 -19.93 -9.56
C THR A 188 10.97 -19.65 -10.59
N ASP A 189 10.88 -20.46 -11.66
CA ASP A 189 9.82 -20.37 -12.68
C ASP A 189 8.43 -20.51 -12.08
N TYR A 190 8.25 -21.50 -11.19
CA TYR A 190 6.98 -21.72 -10.51
C TYR A 190 6.60 -20.54 -9.60
N PHE A 191 7.55 -20.05 -8.82
CA PHE A 191 7.40 -18.94 -7.89
C PHE A 191 7.04 -17.65 -8.61
N THR A 192 7.82 -17.24 -9.62
CA THR A 192 7.58 -15.98 -10.36
C THR A 192 6.24 -16.02 -11.07
N THR A 193 5.86 -17.18 -11.60
CA THR A 193 4.55 -17.32 -12.24
C THR A 193 3.41 -17.24 -11.22
N THR A 194 3.56 -17.84 -10.04
CA THR A 194 2.54 -17.69 -8.99
C THR A 194 2.44 -16.26 -8.48
N VAL A 195 3.55 -15.54 -8.34
CA VAL A 195 3.55 -14.09 -8.04
C VAL A 195 2.75 -13.33 -9.10
N LYS A 196 2.99 -13.61 -10.39
CA LYS A 196 2.19 -13.04 -11.49
C LYS A 196 0.70 -13.34 -11.31
N VAL A 197 0.34 -14.60 -11.04
CA VAL A 197 -1.06 -14.99 -10.80
C VAL A 197 -1.66 -14.23 -9.62
N CYS A 198 -0.95 -14.07 -8.50
CA CYS A 198 -1.39 -13.26 -7.37
C CYS A 198 -1.62 -11.80 -7.77
N ALA A 199 -0.73 -11.20 -8.57
CA ALA A 199 -0.87 -9.83 -9.07
C ALA A 199 -2.10 -9.68 -9.98
N ILE A 200 -2.35 -10.64 -10.86
CA ILE A 200 -3.52 -10.65 -11.74
C ILE A 200 -4.81 -10.69 -10.92
N PHE A 201 -4.88 -11.57 -9.92
CA PHE A 201 -6.04 -11.64 -9.03
C PHE A 201 -6.20 -10.40 -8.16
N ARG A 202 -5.09 -9.79 -7.74
CA ARG A 202 -5.11 -8.48 -7.08
C ARG A 202 -5.75 -7.41 -7.97
N LEU A 203 -5.39 -7.37 -9.26
CA LEU A 203 -5.94 -6.44 -10.24
C LEU A 203 -7.37 -6.75 -10.66
N ALA A 204 -7.80 -8.02 -10.58
CA ALA A 204 -9.19 -8.40 -10.82
C ALA A 204 -10.16 -7.89 -9.74
N VAL A 205 -9.65 -7.66 -8.52
CA VAL A 205 -10.45 -7.12 -7.40
C VAL A 205 -10.41 -5.59 -7.39
N ASP A 206 -9.25 -5.01 -7.65
CA ASP A 206 -9.05 -3.56 -7.56
C ASP A 206 -7.93 -3.13 -8.54
N PRO A 207 -8.19 -2.22 -9.50
CA PRO A 207 -7.25 -1.85 -10.55
C PRO A 207 -6.17 -0.84 -10.11
N PHE A 208 -6.26 -0.29 -8.90
CA PHE A 208 -5.43 0.84 -8.44
C PHE A 208 -3.92 0.64 -8.57
N PRO A 209 -3.35 -0.56 -8.36
CA PRO A 209 -1.91 -0.74 -8.53
C PRO A 209 -1.39 -0.40 -9.94
N ILE A 210 -2.23 -0.46 -10.98
CA ILE A 210 -1.90 0.02 -12.33
C ILE A 210 -2.51 1.39 -12.59
N LEU A 211 -3.75 1.61 -12.15
CA LEU A 211 -4.53 2.82 -12.43
C LEU A 211 -3.89 4.09 -11.85
N LEU A 212 -3.19 4.00 -10.72
CA LEU A 212 -2.50 5.15 -10.11
C LEU A 212 -1.36 5.71 -10.99
N SER A 213 -0.73 4.83 -11.77
CA SER A 213 0.31 5.21 -12.74
C SER A 213 -0.25 5.63 -14.12
N ASP A 214 -1.57 5.57 -14.30
CA ASP A 214 -2.20 5.90 -15.58
C ASP A 214 -2.17 7.42 -15.83
N PRO A 215 -1.60 7.88 -16.96
CA PRO A 215 -1.57 9.30 -17.28
C PRO A 215 -2.97 9.95 -17.35
N GLU A 216 -4.03 9.20 -17.66
CA GLU A 216 -5.40 9.73 -17.66
C GLU A 216 -5.95 10.01 -16.26
N CYS A 217 -5.40 9.32 -15.25
CA CYS A 217 -5.73 9.47 -13.84
C CYS A 217 -4.76 10.39 -13.09
N GLY A 218 -3.70 10.88 -13.75
CA GLY A 218 -2.68 11.73 -13.13
C GLY A 218 -3.25 12.93 -12.38
N TYR A 219 -2.80 13.11 -11.14
CA TYR A 219 -3.25 14.15 -10.21
C TYR A 219 -4.76 14.17 -9.95
N ARG A 220 -5.39 13.01 -10.05
CA ARG A 220 -6.76 12.74 -9.58
C ARG A 220 -6.67 11.73 -8.44
N PHE A 221 -7.68 11.72 -7.58
CA PHE A 221 -7.78 10.76 -6.47
C PHE A 221 -6.57 10.82 -5.51
N PRO A 222 -6.45 11.90 -4.71
CA PRO A 222 -5.50 11.90 -3.60
C PRO A 222 -5.90 10.88 -2.53
N ASP A 223 -4.99 10.61 -1.59
CA ASP A 223 -5.21 9.79 -0.39
C ASP A 223 -5.56 8.33 -0.67
N CYS A 224 -5.00 7.79 -1.76
CA CYS A 224 -5.12 6.37 -2.03
C CYS A 224 -4.30 5.57 -1.02
N MET A 225 -4.95 4.65 -0.29
CA MET A 225 -4.24 3.68 0.55
C MET A 225 -3.48 2.64 -0.27
N THR A 226 -3.88 2.40 -1.52
CA THR A 226 -3.22 1.45 -2.42
C THR A 226 -1.94 2.08 -2.98
N ILE A 227 -0.85 1.33 -3.00
CA ILE A 227 0.41 1.72 -3.65
C ILE A 227 0.46 1.13 -5.07
N GLU A 228 1.00 1.91 -6.01
CA GLU A 228 1.21 1.48 -7.39
C GLU A 228 2.27 0.39 -7.54
N PHE A 229 2.15 -0.44 -8.58
CA PHE A 229 3.21 -1.37 -8.93
C PHE A 229 4.37 -0.61 -9.57
N GLY A 230 5.57 -0.82 -9.04
CA GLY A 230 6.78 -0.23 -9.61
C GLY A 230 7.15 -0.86 -10.94
N GLN A 231 7.82 -0.08 -11.81
CA GLN A 231 8.21 -0.53 -13.15
C GLN A 231 8.99 -1.85 -13.14
N TYR A 232 9.87 -2.07 -12.17
CA TYR A 232 10.61 -3.33 -12.03
C TYR A 232 9.67 -4.54 -11.89
N PHE A 233 8.61 -4.43 -11.10
CA PHE A 233 7.64 -5.51 -10.91
C PHE A 233 6.81 -5.75 -12.16
N ILE A 234 6.45 -4.67 -12.87
CA ILE A 234 5.79 -4.76 -14.17
C ILE A 234 6.69 -5.52 -15.16
N ASP A 235 7.95 -5.14 -15.29
CA ASP A 235 8.85 -5.73 -16.29
C ASP A 235 9.23 -7.19 -15.98
N ASN A 236 9.42 -7.53 -14.70
CA ASN A 236 10.00 -8.81 -14.30
C ASN A 236 9.00 -9.83 -13.74
N CYS A 237 7.83 -9.38 -13.29
CA CYS A 237 6.84 -10.23 -12.63
C CYS A 237 5.50 -10.24 -13.43
N LEU A 238 4.93 -9.08 -13.78
CA LEU A 238 3.63 -9.01 -14.47
C LEU A 238 3.72 -9.19 -16.01
N GLY A 239 4.68 -8.51 -16.63
CA GLY A 239 4.90 -8.37 -18.06
C GLY A 239 4.20 -7.15 -18.66
N SER A 240 4.91 -6.35 -19.46
CA SER A 240 4.33 -5.16 -20.13
C SER A 240 3.17 -5.52 -21.06
N ASP A 241 3.28 -6.64 -21.78
CA ASP A 241 2.19 -7.17 -22.61
C ASP A 241 0.91 -7.39 -21.80
N PHE A 242 1.01 -7.85 -20.54
CA PHE A 242 -0.17 -8.01 -19.69
C PHE A 242 -0.85 -6.66 -19.45
N VAL A 243 -0.07 -5.64 -19.09
CA VAL A 243 -0.60 -4.31 -18.79
C VAL A 243 -1.29 -3.71 -20.03
N GLU A 244 -0.68 -3.85 -21.21
CA GLU A 244 -1.26 -3.36 -22.47
C GLU A 244 -2.62 -3.98 -22.82
N HIS A 245 -2.87 -5.23 -22.44
CA HIS A 245 -4.17 -5.88 -22.62
C HIS A 245 -5.13 -5.50 -21.48
N TYR A 246 -4.64 -5.48 -20.25
CA TYR A 246 -5.43 -5.18 -19.05
C TYR A 246 -6.09 -3.79 -19.11
N ILE A 247 -5.35 -2.76 -19.54
CA ILE A 247 -5.90 -1.40 -19.64
C ILE A 247 -6.99 -1.26 -20.73
N LYS A 248 -7.12 -2.25 -21.62
CA LYS A 248 -8.17 -2.32 -22.65
C LYS A 248 -9.40 -3.10 -22.19
N THR A 249 -9.43 -3.63 -20.97
CA THR A 249 -10.63 -4.27 -20.40
C THR A 249 -11.72 -3.23 -20.13
N ASP A 250 -12.98 -3.64 -20.20
CA ASP A 250 -14.11 -2.78 -19.80
C ASP A 250 -14.02 -2.45 -18.31
N PHE A 251 -13.62 -3.43 -17.49
CA PHE A 251 -13.42 -3.22 -16.05
C PHE A 251 -12.48 -2.05 -15.76
N TYR A 252 -11.29 -2.05 -16.36
CA TYR A 252 -10.31 -0.99 -16.15
C TYR A 252 -10.81 0.37 -16.68
N ARG A 253 -11.33 0.41 -17.90
CA ARG A 253 -11.85 1.66 -18.50
C ARG A 253 -13.01 2.25 -17.70
N ASN A 254 -13.87 1.42 -17.13
CA ASN A 254 -14.97 1.89 -16.29
C ASN A 254 -14.45 2.59 -15.04
N TRP A 255 -13.39 2.06 -14.42
CA TRP A 255 -12.72 2.72 -13.30
C TRP A 255 -12.05 4.03 -13.71
N VAL A 256 -11.32 4.08 -14.82
CA VAL A 256 -10.73 5.33 -15.35
C VAL A 256 -11.82 6.39 -15.58
N ASN A 257 -12.94 5.99 -16.20
CA ASN A 257 -14.07 6.89 -16.42
C ASN A 257 -14.71 7.36 -15.11
N ALA A 258 -14.89 6.46 -14.14
CA ALA A 258 -15.40 6.81 -12.82
C ALA A 258 -14.51 7.85 -12.14
N ILE A 259 -13.19 7.61 -12.08
CA ILE A 259 -12.22 8.54 -11.49
C ILE A 259 -12.27 9.91 -12.18
N LYS A 260 -12.26 9.94 -13.52
CA LYS A 260 -12.34 11.20 -14.29
C LYS A 260 -13.64 11.97 -14.07
N SER A 261 -14.74 11.25 -13.84
CA SER A 261 -16.07 11.84 -13.62
C SER A 261 -16.27 12.33 -12.18
N THR A 262 -15.66 11.66 -11.21
CA THR A 262 -15.85 11.94 -9.78
C THR A 262 -14.83 12.94 -9.25
N PHE A 263 -13.56 12.81 -9.65
CA PHE A 263 -12.47 13.61 -9.10
C PHE A 263 -11.98 14.64 -10.11
N PRO A 264 -11.92 15.93 -9.74
CA PRO A 264 -11.34 16.93 -10.61
C PRO A 264 -9.85 16.64 -10.83
N GLN A 265 -9.32 17.07 -11.97
CA GLN A 265 -7.88 17.15 -12.12
C GLN A 265 -7.38 18.34 -11.32
N LEU A 266 -6.43 18.06 -10.45
CA LEU A 266 -5.73 19.07 -9.67
C LEU A 266 -4.43 19.44 -10.40
N LYS A 267 -3.94 20.65 -10.15
CA LYS A 267 -2.53 20.96 -10.40
C LYS A 267 -1.67 20.12 -9.46
N GLU A 268 -0.47 19.78 -9.91
CA GLU A 268 0.47 18.94 -9.16
C GLU A 268 0.71 19.43 -7.73
N ALA A 269 0.95 20.74 -7.55
CA ALA A 269 1.15 21.34 -6.23
C ALA A 269 -0.08 21.18 -5.32
N THR A 270 -1.30 21.36 -5.85
CA THR A 270 -2.55 21.14 -5.11
C THR A 270 -2.74 19.66 -4.76
N TYR A 271 -2.42 18.76 -5.69
CA TYR A 271 -2.51 17.31 -5.46
C TYR A 271 -1.60 16.84 -4.34
N TYR A 272 -0.38 17.38 -4.23
CA TYR A 272 0.54 17.04 -3.14
C TYR A 272 0.07 17.54 -1.76
N VAL A 273 -0.75 18.58 -1.69
CA VAL A 273 -1.36 19.01 -0.42
C VAL A 273 -2.25 17.90 0.12
N SER A 274 -3.12 17.33 -0.71
CA SER A 274 -3.97 16.21 -0.29
C SER A 274 -3.14 14.93 -0.17
N ASN A 275 -2.49 14.48 -1.24
CA ASN A 275 -1.88 13.13 -1.28
C ASN A 275 -0.63 12.93 -0.39
N LEU A 276 0.14 13.99 -0.13
CA LEU A 276 1.40 13.92 0.62
C LEU A 276 1.39 14.78 1.88
N HIS A 277 0.28 15.46 2.18
CA HIS A 277 0.19 16.48 3.23
C HIS A 277 1.36 17.49 3.16
N TYR A 278 1.68 17.91 1.95
CA TYR A 278 2.84 18.76 1.67
C TYR A 278 2.44 20.04 0.94
N ILE A 279 2.79 21.19 1.53
CA ILE A 279 2.47 22.52 0.99
C ILE A 279 3.74 23.14 0.40
N ASP A 280 3.78 23.23 -0.93
CA ASP A 280 4.86 23.90 -1.66
C ASP A 280 4.60 25.40 -1.80
N LEU A 281 5.32 26.20 -1.02
CA LEU A 281 5.21 27.66 -1.04
C LEU A 281 5.67 28.26 -2.37
N SER A 282 6.58 27.59 -3.09
CA SER A 282 7.04 28.05 -4.41
C SER A 282 5.91 28.05 -5.44
N ASN A 283 4.90 27.21 -5.23
CA ASN A 283 3.72 27.06 -6.07
C ASN A 283 2.43 27.45 -5.35
N ILE A 284 2.51 28.28 -4.29
CA ILE A 284 1.34 28.63 -3.46
C ILE A 284 0.20 29.27 -4.25
N LYS A 285 0.53 30.04 -5.29
CA LYS A 285 -0.47 30.66 -6.17
C LYS A 285 -1.33 29.61 -6.88
N ASP A 286 -0.72 28.52 -7.33
CA ASP A 286 -1.41 27.44 -8.00
C ASP A 286 -2.36 26.71 -7.03
N ILE A 287 -1.90 26.49 -5.79
CA ILE A 287 -2.71 25.90 -4.71
C ILE A 287 -3.88 26.81 -4.34
N LEU A 288 -3.65 28.12 -4.14
CA LEU A 288 -4.69 29.09 -3.80
C LEU A 288 -5.74 29.24 -4.91
N ASP A 289 -5.35 29.13 -6.18
CA ASP A 289 -6.29 29.14 -7.31
C ASP A 289 -7.24 27.94 -7.29
N GLU A 290 -6.85 26.82 -6.67
CA GLU A 290 -7.63 25.59 -6.54
C GLU A 290 -8.06 25.28 -5.11
N LEU A 291 -7.99 26.25 -4.20
CA LEU A 291 -8.26 26.07 -2.76
C LEU A 291 -9.64 25.44 -2.46
N ASP A 292 -10.64 25.72 -3.30
CA ASP A 292 -12.00 25.21 -3.20
C ASP A 292 -12.16 23.73 -3.61
N LYS A 293 -11.10 23.14 -4.18
CA LYS A 293 -11.05 21.71 -4.54
C LYS A 293 -10.44 20.83 -3.43
N LEU A 294 -9.77 21.45 -2.45
CA LEU A 294 -9.19 20.77 -1.29
C LEU A 294 -10.29 20.44 -0.26
N THR A 295 -9.99 19.58 0.70
CA THR A 295 -10.85 19.44 1.88
C THR A 295 -10.78 20.69 2.77
N LEU A 296 -11.72 20.82 3.70
CA LEU A 296 -11.76 21.97 4.61
C LEU A 296 -10.48 22.08 5.47
N TYR A 297 -9.95 20.94 5.94
CA TYR A 297 -8.72 20.89 6.74
C TYR A 297 -7.50 21.27 5.91
N GLU A 298 -7.36 20.70 4.71
CA GLU A 298 -6.30 21.04 3.75
C GLU A 298 -6.31 22.54 3.39
N ALA A 299 -7.49 23.08 3.05
CA ALA A 299 -7.63 24.49 2.72
C ALA A 299 -7.24 25.41 3.89
N THR A 300 -7.66 25.07 5.11
CA THR A 300 -7.24 25.77 6.33
C THR A 300 -5.73 25.70 6.52
N ALA A 301 -5.11 24.53 6.34
CA ALA A 301 -3.67 24.37 6.46
C ALA A 301 -2.90 25.22 5.42
N VAL A 302 -3.39 25.27 4.18
CA VAL A 302 -2.82 26.14 3.13
C VAL A 302 -2.92 27.61 3.51
N LEU A 303 -4.09 28.07 4.00
CA LEU A 303 -4.29 29.47 4.39
C LEU A 303 -3.36 29.89 5.53
N PHE A 304 -3.26 29.07 6.58
CA PHE A 304 -2.37 29.34 7.72
C PHE A 304 -0.89 29.27 7.33
N THR A 305 -0.51 28.32 6.47
CA THR A 305 0.86 28.23 5.94
C THR A 305 1.21 29.46 5.12
N ALA A 306 0.30 29.94 4.26
CA ALA A 306 0.52 31.15 3.47
C ALA A 306 0.55 32.42 4.34
N LEU A 307 -0.30 32.50 5.37
CA LEU A 307 -0.39 33.65 6.27
C LEU A 307 0.93 33.91 7.02
N PHE A 308 1.60 32.84 7.46
CA PHE A 308 2.84 32.91 8.24
C PHE A 308 4.12 32.55 7.45
N SER A 309 3.97 32.07 6.22
CA SER A 309 5.04 31.89 5.23
C SER A 309 6.22 31.01 5.71
N GLU A 310 7.47 31.38 5.40
CA GLU A 310 8.70 30.59 5.65
C GLU A 310 9.00 30.25 7.13
N LYS A 311 8.28 30.86 8.08
CA LYS A 311 8.39 30.52 9.51
C LYS A 311 7.71 29.19 9.83
N VAL A 312 6.68 28.82 9.07
CA VAL A 312 5.88 27.62 9.31
C VAL A 312 6.70 26.39 8.96
N ILE A 313 6.76 25.45 9.91
CA ILE A 313 7.28 24.10 9.71
C ILE A 313 6.13 23.17 9.32
N ALA A 314 5.04 23.23 10.07
CA ALA A 314 3.85 22.43 9.83
C ALA A 314 2.58 23.06 10.43
N ILE A 315 1.42 22.66 9.90
CA ILE A 315 0.11 22.95 10.48
C ILE A 315 -0.51 21.64 10.98
N HIS A 316 -0.98 21.62 12.22
CA HIS A 316 -1.64 20.46 12.82
C HIS A 316 -3.08 20.84 13.21
N ILE A 317 -4.09 20.05 12.81
CA ILE A 317 -5.49 20.37 13.12
C ILE A 317 -6.14 19.35 14.05
N THR A 318 -6.43 18.13 13.59
CA THR A 318 -6.98 17.04 14.42
C THR A 318 -5.92 16.03 14.87
N GLY A 319 -4.65 16.43 14.80
CA GLY A 319 -3.50 15.63 15.19
C GLY A 319 -2.78 14.96 14.03
N MET A 320 -2.38 13.68 14.17
CA MET A 320 -1.49 12.99 13.22
C MET A 320 -2.06 12.82 11.81
N LEU A 321 -3.38 12.73 11.66
CA LEU A 321 -4.00 12.57 10.35
C LEU A 321 -4.08 13.88 9.56
N ASP A 322 -4.17 15.03 10.25
CA ASP A 322 -4.31 16.35 9.62
C ASP A 322 -3.10 17.23 9.93
N ALA A 323 -1.91 16.72 9.62
CA ALA A 323 -0.66 17.42 9.78
C ALA A 323 0.02 17.67 8.42
N PHE A 324 0.20 18.94 8.09
CA PHE A 324 0.66 19.40 6.78
C PHE A 324 2.02 20.07 6.90
N SER A 325 3.01 19.54 6.20
CA SER A 325 4.39 20.03 6.25
C SER A 325 4.65 21.10 5.19
N ASN A 326 5.52 22.06 5.51
CA ASN A 326 5.92 23.13 4.60
C ASN A 326 7.21 22.79 3.86
N SER A 327 7.20 22.94 2.53
CA SER A 327 8.38 22.86 1.67
C SER A 327 9.60 23.68 2.11
N ALA A 328 9.39 24.87 2.67
CA ALA A 328 10.48 25.75 3.08
C ALA A 328 11.23 25.20 4.31
N ARG A 329 10.60 24.29 5.07
CA ARG A 329 11.10 23.82 6.37
C ARG A 329 10.70 22.35 6.63
N PRO A 330 11.62 21.39 6.47
CA PRO A 330 11.29 19.98 6.71
C PRO A 330 10.91 19.74 8.18
N SER A 331 9.79 19.05 8.40
CA SER A 331 9.32 18.64 9.73
C SER A 331 10.17 17.50 10.30
N GLY A 332 10.32 17.47 11.63
CA GLY A 332 10.92 16.35 12.36
C GLY A 332 10.00 15.13 12.47
N GLY A 333 8.75 15.21 11.99
CA GLY A 333 7.81 14.10 11.90
C GLY A 333 7.12 13.73 13.22
N LEU A 334 7.10 14.62 14.20
CA LEU A 334 6.36 14.39 15.45
C LEU A 334 4.94 14.93 15.33
N TYR A 335 3.95 14.03 15.44
CA TYR A 335 2.55 14.38 15.34
C TYR A 335 1.77 13.84 16.55
N LEU A 336 1.08 14.73 17.28
CA LEU A 336 0.32 14.40 18.48
C LEU A 336 -1.17 14.62 18.24
N SER A 337 -2.01 13.63 18.58
CA SER A 337 -3.47 13.72 18.45
C SER A 337 -4.05 14.93 19.16
N ASP A 338 -3.56 15.20 20.38
CA ASP A 338 -4.12 16.22 21.28
C ASP A 338 -3.20 17.45 21.39
N MET A 339 -2.45 17.77 20.33
CA MET A 339 -1.47 18.86 20.35
C MET A 339 -2.09 20.19 20.78
N GLY A 340 -3.29 20.51 20.30
CA GLY A 340 -4.01 21.73 20.65
C GLY A 340 -4.37 21.83 22.12
N ASP A 341 -4.80 20.72 22.73
CA ASP A 341 -5.16 20.67 24.15
C ASP A 341 -3.93 20.83 25.04
N TYR A 342 -2.82 20.20 24.71
CA TYR A 342 -1.56 20.37 25.44
C TYR A 342 -1.00 21.77 25.31
N ALA A 343 -0.99 22.33 24.08
CA ALA A 343 -0.57 23.71 23.86
C ALA A 343 -1.40 24.68 24.69
N ARG A 344 -2.73 24.51 24.73
CA ARG A 344 -3.64 25.36 25.52
C ARG A 344 -3.36 25.29 27.02
N GLN A 345 -3.08 24.09 27.56
CA GLN A 345 -2.71 23.93 28.98
C GLN A 345 -1.43 24.69 29.34
N LEU A 346 -0.54 24.88 28.37
CA LEU A 346 0.74 25.58 28.51
C LEU A 346 0.67 27.06 28.09
N GLY A 347 -0.53 27.61 27.83
CA GLY A 347 -0.73 29.02 27.51
C GLY A 347 -1.05 29.32 26.04
N GLY A 348 -0.96 28.32 25.15
CA GLY A 348 -1.48 28.36 23.78
C GLY A 348 -0.67 29.17 22.76
N VAL A 349 0.23 30.06 23.18
CA VAL A 349 1.00 30.94 22.29
C VAL A 349 2.50 30.67 22.43
N ASN A 350 3.17 30.44 21.30
CA ASN A 350 4.62 30.18 21.22
C ASN A 350 5.11 29.13 22.24
N VAL A 351 4.32 28.07 22.45
CA VAL A 351 4.63 27.01 23.40
C VAL A 351 5.76 26.15 22.80
N PRO A 352 6.90 25.95 23.48
CA PRO A 352 7.95 25.07 22.98
C PRO A 352 7.43 23.65 22.75
N LEU A 353 7.67 23.07 21.57
CA LEU A 353 7.20 21.71 21.24
C LEU A 353 7.70 20.67 22.27
N ALA A 354 8.91 20.85 22.81
CA ALA A 354 9.47 20.01 23.86
C ALA A 354 8.61 19.98 25.14
N ASP A 355 7.96 21.09 25.50
CA ASP A 355 7.11 21.16 26.69
C ASP A 355 5.78 20.43 26.48
N ILE A 356 5.23 20.50 25.26
CA ILE A 356 4.07 19.70 24.85
C ILE A 356 4.42 18.20 24.92
N CYS A 357 5.59 17.80 24.42
CA CYS A 357 6.04 16.40 24.47
C CYS A 357 6.17 15.88 25.90
N ARG A 358 6.73 16.70 26.81
CA ARG A 358 6.85 16.36 28.24
C ARG A 358 5.48 16.16 28.87
N LEU A 359 4.51 17.02 28.55
CA LEU A 359 3.16 16.92 29.08
C LEU A 359 2.42 15.66 28.57
N ALA A 360 2.66 15.28 27.31
CA ALA A 360 2.11 14.08 26.68
C ALA A 360 2.69 12.75 27.23
N SER A 361 3.57 12.77 28.23
CA SER A 361 4.13 11.58 28.91
C SER A 361 4.98 10.66 28.01
N PHE A 362 5.62 11.21 26.98
CA PHE A 362 6.75 10.52 26.34
C PHE A 362 7.97 10.66 27.25
N ASP A 363 8.42 9.54 27.82
CA ASP A 363 9.62 9.45 28.65
C ASP A 363 10.84 10.01 27.90
N THR A 364 11.37 11.14 28.35
CA THR A 364 12.53 11.81 27.76
C THR A 364 13.80 11.30 28.43
N SER A 365 14.18 10.06 28.11
CA SER A 365 15.62 9.78 28.07
C SER A 365 16.28 10.88 27.22
N HIS A 366 17.31 11.52 27.78
CA HIS A 366 17.83 12.84 27.39
C HIS A 366 18.47 12.95 25.98
N GLU A 367 17.95 12.28 24.95
CA GLU A 367 18.62 12.17 23.64
C GLU A 367 17.81 12.66 22.41
N PHE A 368 16.58 13.15 22.55
CA PHE A 368 15.84 13.71 21.40
C PHE A 368 15.68 15.25 21.48
N SER A 369 16.62 15.89 20.79
CA SER A 369 16.70 17.24 20.21
C SER A 369 16.42 18.49 21.09
N PRO A 370 17.32 19.51 21.09
CA PRO A 370 17.05 20.81 21.70
C PRO A 370 15.86 21.51 21.00
N VAL A 371 15.14 22.37 21.73
CA VAL A 371 13.98 23.15 21.25
C VAL A 371 14.20 23.65 19.82
N SER A 372 13.51 23.03 18.84
CA SER A 372 13.64 23.38 17.43
C SER A 372 12.41 24.07 16.86
N SER A 373 11.29 24.10 17.60
CA SER A 373 10.05 24.71 17.14
C SER A 373 9.10 25.11 18.27
N PHE A 374 8.17 26.00 17.92
CA PHE A 374 7.15 26.57 18.79
C PHE A 374 5.77 26.34 18.20
N ILE A 375 4.81 26.00 19.05
CA ILE A 375 3.41 25.78 18.70
C ILE A 375 2.59 26.98 19.17
N THR A 376 1.85 27.59 18.24
CA THR A 376 0.78 28.54 18.57
C THR A 376 -0.56 27.94 18.13
N SER A 377 -1.49 27.81 19.07
CA SER A 377 -2.80 27.20 18.88
C SER A 377 -3.88 28.27 18.72
N PHE A 378 -4.64 28.17 17.64
CA PHE A 378 -5.79 29.01 17.35
C PHE A 378 -7.07 28.16 17.38
N PRO A 379 -8.04 28.45 18.27
CA PRO A 379 -9.28 27.69 18.33
C PRO A 379 -10.12 27.92 17.06
N ILE A 380 -10.67 26.84 16.50
CA ILE A 380 -11.58 26.90 15.35
C ILE A 380 -12.68 25.85 15.51
N ALA A 381 -13.94 26.28 15.56
CA ALA A 381 -15.11 25.45 15.82
C ALA A 381 -14.94 24.56 17.07
N SER A 382 -14.92 23.24 16.87
CA SER A 382 -14.67 22.23 17.91
C SER A 382 -13.21 21.75 17.97
N ASP A 383 -12.33 22.31 17.14
CA ASP A 383 -10.96 21.87 16.90
C ASP A 383 -9.96 23.03 17.16
N TYR A 384 -8.68 22.81 16.85
CA TYR A 384 -7.63 23.82 16.95
C TYR A 384 -6.76 23.79 15.69
N VAL A 385 -6.34 24.95 15.20
CA VAL A 385 -5.23 25.05 14.24
C VAL A 385 -3.95 25.33 15.02
N CYS A 386 -3.07 24.35 15.10
CA CYS A 386 -1.77 24.47 15.73
C CYS A 386 -0.72 24.76 14.67
N VAL A 387 -0.16 25.96 14.71
CA VAL A 387 0.89 26.41 13.81
C VAL A 387 2.24 26.11 14.46
N GLU A 388 3.01 25.21 13.85
CA GLU A 388 4.39 24.94 14.23
C GLU A 388 5.33 25.87 13.49
N THR A 389 6.21 26.55 14.22
CA THR A 389 7.12 27.56 13.68
C THR A 389 8.55 27.38 14.19
N ASP A 390 9.54 27.78 13.40
CA ASP A 390 10.96 27.76 13.80
C ASP A 390 11.34 28.90 14.76
N LYS A 391 10.48 29.91 14.87
CA LYS A 391 10.64 31.12 15.68
C LYS A 391 9.29 31.56 16.23
N HIS A 392 9.31 32.34 17.30
CA HIS A 392 8.10 32.92 17.86
C HIS A 392 7.34 33.76 16.81
N LEU A 393 6.02 33.63 16.84
CA LEU A 393 5.11 34.61 16.26
C LEU A 393 5.09 35.85 17.15
N ASP A 394 5.23 37.03 16.57
CA ASP A 394 5.08 38.29 17.30
C ASP A 394 3.61 38.62 17.60
N ASP A 395 3.36 39.64 18.42
CA ASP A 395 2.00 39.99 18.86
C ASP A 395 1.07 40.32 17.68
N ASN A 396 1.58 40.94 16.61
CA ASN A 396 0.78 41.25 15.43
C ASN A 396 0.46 39.97 14.64
N GLU A 397 1.42 39.05 14.53
CA GLU A 397 1.22 37.75 13.88
C GLU A 397 0.21 36.88 14.67
N VAL A 398 0.27 36.89 16.00
CA VAL A 398 -0.71 36.21 16.84
C VAL A 398 -2.10 36.83 16.67
N GLU A 399 -2.22 38.14 16.66
CA GLU A 399 -3.50 38.84 16.40
C GLU A 399 -4.03 38.53 14.99
N LEU A 400 -3.15 38.49 13.98
CA LEU A 400 -3.51 38.10 12.61
C LEU A 400 -4.04 36.67 12.55
N GLY A 401 -3.40 35.72 13.25
CA GLY A 401 -3.85 34.34 13.32
C GLY A 401 -5.19 34.17 14.04
N GLN A 402 -5.42 34.94 15.12
CA GLN A 402 -6.71 34.95 15.84
C GLN A 402 -7.83 35.45 14.94
N ASN A 403 -7.62 36.57 14.25
CA ASN A 403 -8.60 37.10 13.29
C ASN A 403 -8.90 36.11 12.15
N ALA A 404 -7.86 35.43 11.64
CA ALA A 404 -8.02 34.40 10.61
C ALA A 404 -8.83 33.19 11.13
N ALA A 405 -8.58 32.74 12.36
CA ALA A 405 -9.30 31.65 12.98
C ALA A 405 -10.78 32.00 13.24
N GLU A 406 -11.07 33.21 13.72
CA GLU A 406 -12.44 33.69 13.93
C GLU A 406 -13.24 33.78 12.61
N GLU A 407 -12.62 34.28 11.54
CA GLU A 407 -13.26 34.34 10.22
C GLU A 407 -13.57 32.94 9.68
N LEU A 408 -12.62 32.00 9.82
CA LEU A 408 -12.78 30.63 9.35
C LEU A 408 -13.72 29.80 10.25
N ASP A 409 -13.80 30.06 11.55
CA ASP A 409 -14.71 29.38 12.49
C ASP A 409 -16.17 29.47 12.04
N TRP A 410 -16.59 30.70 11.69
CA TRP A 410 -17.93 30.95 11.19
C TRP A 410 -18.21 30.19 9.89
N LEU A 411 -17.24 30.18 8.96
CA LEU A 411 -17.39 29.53 7.68
C LEU A 411 -17.37 28.00 7.80
N TRP A 412 -16.49 27.45 8.65
CA TRP A 412 -16.41 26.03 8.98
C TRP A 412 -17.74 25.48 9.44
N SER A 413 -18.38 26.18 10.38
CA SER A 413 -19.69 25.79 10.92
C SER A 413 -20.76 25.71 9.83
N ARG A 414 -20.73 26.62 8.86
CA ARG A 414 -21.69 26.65 7.74
C ARG A 414 -21.37 25.63 6.65
N ILE A 415 -20.09 25.40 6.35
CA ILE A 415 -19.65 24.36 5.39
C ILE A 415 -19.98 22.97 5.95
N LYS A 416 -19.64 22.69 7.22
CA LYS A 416 -19.94 21.40 7.87
C LYS A 416 -21.45 21.10 7.94
N THR A 417 -22.30 22.13 7.98
CA THR A 417 -23.77 22.00 7.98
C THR A 417 -24.41 22.09 6.58
N GLY A 418 -23.61 22.20 5.51
CA GLY A 418 -24.09 22.30 4.13
C GLY A 418 -24.78 23.62 3.78
N GLN A 419 -24.63 24.65 4.62
CA GLN A 419 -25.21 25.98 4.42
C GLN A 419 -24.34 26.91 3.56
N CYS A 420 -23.08 26.53 3.34
CA CYS A 420 -22.10 27.19 2.47
C CYS A 420 -21.36 26.15 1.64
N ALA A 421 -20.89 26.57 0.47
CA ALA A 421 -20.02 25.76 -0.38
C ALA A 421 -18.54 26.13 -0.20
N MET A 422 -17.62 25.22 -0.53
CA MET A 422 -16.17 25.43 -0.41
C MET A 422 -15.67 26.66 -1.19
N PHE A 423 -16.28 27.00 -2.33
CA PHE A 423 -15.84 28.17 -3.11
C PHE A 423 -16.00 29.51 -2.35
N GLU A 424 -16.87 29.58 -1.34
CA GLU A 424 -17.06 30.78 -0.51
C GLU A 424 -15.82 31.11 0.33
N LEU A 425 -14.91 30.16 0.56
CA LEU A 425 -13.59 30.44 1.16
C LEU A 425 -12.83 31.51 0.38
N LYS A 426 -12.98 31.55 -0.95
CA LYS A 426 -12.29 32.53 -1.80
C LYS A 426 -12.85 33.94 -1.69
N GLU A 427 -14.00 34.11 -1.05
CA GLU A 427 -14.63 35.42 -0.82
C GLU A 427 -14.24 36.04 0.54
N THR A 428 -13.57 35.26 1.40
CA THR A 428 -13.07 35.72 2.70
C THR A 428 -12.04 36.85 2.55
N GLU A 429 -12.02 37.77 3.50
CA GLU A 429 -11.02 38.84 3.55
C GLU A 429 -9.62 38.25 3.83
N LEU A 430 -9.55 37.17 4.62
CA LEU A 430 -8.34 36.36 4.77
C LEU A 430 -7.78 35.89 3.42
N PHE A 431 -8.59 35.22 2.60
CA PHE A 431 -8.13 34.72 1.30
C PHE A 431 -7.69 35.86 0.38
N LYS A 432 -8.49 36.93 0.29
CA LYS A 432 -8.15 38.10 -0.55
C LYS A 432 -6.82 38.72 -0.14
N ARG A 433 -6.56 38.83 1.17
CA ARG A 433 -5.30 39.36 1.71
C ARG A 433 -4.11 38.45 1.37
N ILE A 434 -4.26 37.15 1.59
CA ILE A 434 -3.21 36.17 1.25
C ILE A 434 -2.91 36.21 -0.25
N LYS A 435 -3.94 36.21 -1.09
CA LYS A 435 -3.80 36.23 -2.56
C LYS A 435 -3.17 37.50 -3.11
N GLN A 436 -3.26 38.63 -2.40
CA GLN A 436 -2.57 39.87 -2.78
C GLN A 436 -1.07 39.84 -2.47
N ASN A 437 -0.67 39.02 -1.48
CA ASN A 437 0.71 38.92 -1.00
C ASN A 437 1.47 37.72 -1.58
N ALA A 438 0.77 36.77 -2.20
CA ALA A 438 1.29 35.60 -2.91
C ALA A 438 1.58 35.92 -4.39
#